data_AF-A0AAU7AHG7-F1
#
_entry.id   AF-A0AAU7AHG7-F1
#
_cell.length_a   1.000
_cell.length_b   1.000
_cell.length_c   1.000
_cell.angle_alpha   90.00
_cell.angle_beta   90.00
_cell.angle_gamma   90.00
#
_symmetry.space_group_name_H-M   'P 1'
#
loop_
_entity.id
_entity.type
_entity.pdbx_description
1 polymer ?
#
loop_
_entity_poly.entity_id
_entity_poly.type
_entity_poly.pdbx_seq_one_letter_code
_entity_poly.pdbx_strand_id
1 'polypeptide(L)'
;MSETDATMPVNSIWLCYPGNKNIGGNPLYQEMAHLLQQIIFESTSDHQFYQTLPDLVDQAYERQIVSRYFPAGEVWAVAVEGYMMDGGVDYKSSYSSLQMIKNEHPEMYDLTTRYFPTSPADYCQF
;
A
#
# COMPACT_ATOMS: atom_id res chain seq x y z
N MET A 1 12.61 -13.12 -15.47
CA MET A 1 13.26 -12.12 -14.58
C MET A 1 12.74 -12.37 -13.19
N SER A 2 13.61 -12.43 -12.18
CA SER A 2 13.12 -12.25 -10.81
C SER A 2 12.47 -10.88 -10.78
N GLU A 3 11.18 -10.81 -10.48
CA GLU A 3 10.37 -9.59 -10.37
C GLU A 3 10.82 -8.81 -9.13
N THR A 4 12.09 -8.42 -9.07
CA THR A 4 12.65 -7.67 -7.94
C THR A 4 12.23 -6.21 -8.05
N ASP A 5 11.08 -5.96 -7.44
CA ASP A 5 10.46 -4.73 -6.91
C ASP A 5 11.13 -3.40 -7.27
N ALA A 6 12.34 -3.13 -6.78
CA ALA A 6 12.91 -1.78 -6.80
C ALA A 6 13.17 -1.16 -8.20
N THR A 7 13.24 -1.96 -9.28
CA THR A 7 13.51 -1.44 -10.64
C THR A 7 12.24 -1.14 -11.44
N MET A 8 11.10 -1.66 -10.99
CA MET A 8 9.82 -1.56 -11.69
C MET A 8 9.12 -0.19 -11.55
N PRO A 9 9.34 0.64 -10.51
CA PRO A 9 8.74 1.98 -10.41
C PRO A 9 9.03 2.88 -11.61
N VAL A 10 10.24 2.80 -12.15
CA VAL A 10 10.75 3.67 -13.24
C VAL A 10 9.89 3.60 -14.50
N ASN A 11 9.25 2.45 -14.77
CA ASN A 11 8.38 2.27 -15.93
C ASN A 11 6.99 1.74 -15.54
N SER A 12 6.50 2.05 -14.35
CA SER A 12 5.24 1.52 -13.78
C SER A 12 4.01 1.65 -14.70
N ILE A 13 4.02 2.57 -15.69
CA ILE A 13 2.99 2.70 -16.74
C ILE A 13 2.81 1.43 -17.59
N TRP A 14 3.77 0.50 -17.58
CA TRP A 14 3.63 -0.79 -18.24
C TRP A 14 2.36 -1.53 -17.79
N LEU A 15 1.91 -1.34 -16.54
CA LEU A 15 0.67 -1.92 -16.04
C LEU A 15 -0.58 -1.49 -16.81
N CYS A 16 -0.53 -0.33 -17.45
CA CYS A 16 -1.68 0.26 -18.15
C CYS A 16 -1.79 -0.21 -19.60
N TYR A 17 -0.77 -0.89 -20.17
CA TYR A 17 -0.83 -1.31 -21.56
C TYR A 17 -1.74 -2.52 -21.77
N PRO A 18 -2.58 -2.53 -22.84
CA PRO A 18 -3.45 -3.66 -23.14
C PRO A 18 -2.66 -4.98 -23.28
N GLY A 19 -3.15 -6.03 -22.61
CA GLY A 19 -2.55 -7.36 -22.66
C GLY A 19 -1.43 -7.60 -21.65
N ASN A 20 -1.02 -6.59 -20.88
CA ASN A 20 -0.09 -6.81 -19.77
C ASN A 20 -0.79 -7.44 -18.57
N LYS A 21 -0.04 -8.28 -17.85
CA LYS A 21 -0.55 -9.04 -16.71
C LYS A 21 -0.86 -8.08 -15.56
N ASN A 22 -2.08 -8.15 -15.04
CA ASN A 22 -2.40 -7.59 -13.73
C ASN A 22 -1.63 -8.38 -12.66
N ILE A 23 -0.63 -7.75 -12.06
CA ILE A 23 0.19 -8.35 -10.98
C ILE A 23 -0.39 -8.11 -9.59
N GLY A 24 -1.55 -7.45 -9.50
CA GLY A 24 -2.24 -7.22 -8.25
C GLY A 24 -1.69 -6.10 -7.39
N GLY A 25 -1.08 -5.10 -8.02
CA GLY A 25 -0.44 -3.98 -7.35
C GLY A 25 0.20 -2.99 -8.32
N ASN A 26 0.70 -1.88 -7.79
CA ASN A 26 1.49 -0.89 -8.51
C ASN A 26 2.81 -0.66 -7.76
N PRO A 27 3.94 -1.11 -8.34
CA PRO A 27 5.24 -1.01 -7.70
C PRO A 27 5.68 0.44 -7.44
N LEU A 28 5.18 1.41 -8.21
CA LEU A 28 5.43 2.82 -7.91
C LEU A 28 4.83 3.22 -6.57
N TYR A 29 3.57 2.87 -6.31
CA TYR A 29 2.90 3.23 -5.07
C TYR A 29 3.43 2.44 -3.87
N GLN A 30 3.73 1.16 -4.07
CA GLN A 30 4.37 0.30 -3.06
C GLN A 30 5.71 0.90 -2.60
N GLU A 31 6.63 1.16 -3.53
CA GLU A 31 7.96 1.69 -3.21
C GLU A 31 7.92 3.15 -2.72
N MET A 32 6.97 3.95 -3.22
CA MET A 32 6.72 5.30 -2.69
C MET A 32 6.28 5.25 -1.22
N ALA A 33 5.46 4.26 -0.83
CA ALA A 33 5.03 4.10 0.55
C ALA A 33 6.21 3.78 1.48
N HIS A 34 7.13 2.92 1.04
CA HIS A 34 8.38 2.63 1.77
C HIS A 34 9.25 3.88 1.96
N LEU A 35 9.42 4.66 0.88
CA LEU A 35 10.18 5.93 0.95
C LEU A 35 9.52 6.93 1.91
N LEU A 36 8.19 7.07 1.86
CA LEU A 36 7.45 7.96 2.73
C LEU A 36 7.51 7.52 4.19
N GLN A 37 7.43 6.21 4.47
CA GLN A 37 7.66 5.68 5.80
C GLN A 37 9.02 6.10 6.35
N GLN A 38 10.09 6.01 5.55
CA GLN A 38 11.41 6.47 5.94
C GLN A 38 11.46 8.00 6.17
N ILE A 39 10.89 8.80 5.27
CA ILE A 39 10.86 10.27 5.39
C ILE A 39 10.09 10.72 6.63
N ILE A 40 8.90 10.17 6.87
CA ILE A 40 8.06 10.49 8.03
C ILE A 40 8.86 10.23 9.31
N PHE A 41 9.53 9.08 9.38
CA PHE A 41 10.33 8.72 10.54
C PHE A 41 11.59 9.59 10.69
N GLU A 42 12.50 9.53 9.71
CA GLU A 42 13.85 10.07 9.85
C GLU A 42 13.92 11.59 9.66
N SER A 43 13.09 12.13 8.77
CA SER A 43 13.17 13.55 8.39
C SER A 43 12.16 14.43 9.12
N THR A 44 10.94 13.93 9.36
CA THR A 44 9.90 14.72 10.05
C THR A 44 9.84 14.46 11.55
N SER A 45 10.51 13.39 12.04
CA SER A 45 10.49 12.99 13.45
C SER A 45 9.06 12.79 13.99
N ASP A 46 8.15 12.26 13.17
CA ASP A 46 6.79 11.93 13.62
C ASP A 46 6.81 10.65 14.46
N HIS A 47 6.99 10.83 15.76
CA HIS A 47 7.06 9.72 16.72
C HIS A 47 5.73 8.97 16.84
N GLN A 48 4.61 9.64 16.54
CA GLN A 48 3.30 9.01 16.61
C GLN A 48 3.15 7.94 15.53
N PHE A 49 3.64 8.19 14.32
CA PHE A 49 3.66 7.20 13.24
C PHE A 49 4.37 5.90 13.68
N TYR A 50 5.54 6.02 14.32
CA TYR A 50 6.31 4.87 14.80
C TYR A 50 5.64 4.13 15.95
N GLN A 51 4.96 4.85 16.85
CA GLN A 51 4.25 4.22 17.95
C GLN A 51 3.00 3.47 17.48
N THR A 52 2.34 3.98 16.45
CA THR A 52 1.08 3.41 15.95
C THR A 52 1.32 2.27 14.97
N LEU A 53 2.26 2.39 14.02
CA LEU A 53 2.39 1.41 12.93
C LEU A 53 2.60 -0.05 13.40
N PRO A 54 3.45 -0.37 14.40
CA PRO A 54 3.61 -1.74 14.88
C PRO A 54 2.30 -2.36 15.38
N ASP A 55 1.50 -1.61 16.14
CA ASP A 55 0.19 -2.08 16.62
C ASP A 55 -0.76 -2.35 15.45
N LEU A 56 -0.71 -1.54 14.40
CA LEU A 56 -1.51 -1.77 13.20
C LEU A 56 -1.02 -3.01 12.42
N VAL A 57 0.28 -3.24 12.36
CA VAL A 57 0.84 -4.45 11.75
C VAL A 57 0.32 -5.69 12.46
N ASP A 58 0.35 -5.70 13.79
CA ASP A 58 -0.15 -6.81 14.60
C ASP A 58 -1.66 -7.02 14.39
N GLN A 59 -2.44 -5.93 14.37
CA GLN A 59 -3.87 -6.00 14.06
C GLN A 59 -4.14 -6.59 12.67
N ALA A 60 -3.32 -6.27 11.67
CA ALA A 60 -3.47 -6.82 10.33
C ALA A 60 -3.29 -8.35 10.30
N TYR A 61 -2.38 -8.89 11.12
CA TYR A 61 -2.21 -10.33 11.29
C TYR A 61 -3.36 -10.96 12.07
N GLU A 62 -3.76 -10.35 13.18
CA GLU A 62 -4.85 -10.85 14.04
C GLU A 62 -6.18 -10.92 13.30
N ARG A 63 -6.48 -9.88 12.49
CA ARG A 63 -7.68 -9.80 11.65
C ARG A 63 -7.56 -10.62 10.36
N GLN A 64 -6.42 -11.27 10.11
CA GLN A 64 -6.14 -12.08 8.92
C GLN A 64 -6.27 -11.32 7.60
N ILE A 65 -6.06 -10.00 7.62
CA ILE A 65 -6.04 -9.17 6.41
C ILE A 65 -4.81 -9.52 5.56
N VAL A 66 -3.70 -9.80 6.23
CA VAL A 66 -2.49 -10.36 5.63
C VAL A 66 -2.06 -11.61 6.38
N SER A 67 -1.28 -12.48 5.72
CA SER A 67 -0.70 -13.66 6.36
C SER A 67 0.25 -13.26 7.49
N ARG A 68 0.30 -14.04 8.58
CA ARG A 68 1.29 -13.86 9.67
C ARG A 68 2.76 -13.99 9.23
N TYR A 69 3.00 -14.53 8.04
CA TYR A 69 4.33 -14.66 7.44
C TYR A 69 4.63 -13.53 6.44
N PHE A 70 3.68 -12.62 6.24
CA PHE A 70 3.88 -11.45 5.41
C PHE A 70 4.89 -10.52 6.11
N PRO A 71 5.85 -9.89 5.39
CA PRO A 71 6.84 -9.06 6.05
C PRO A 71 6.20 -7.81 6.65
N ALA A 72 6.55 -7.48 7.91
CA ALA A 72 5.98 -6.34 8.63
C ALA A 72 6.14 -5.01 7.89
N GLY A 73 7.30 -4.79 7.26
CA GLY A 73 7.56 -3.58 6.46
C GLY A 73 6.63 -3.45 5.24
N GLU A 74 6.17 -4.57 4.69
CA GLU A 74 5.28 -4.56 3.52
C GLU A 74 3.84 -4.22 3.88
N VAL A 75 3.40 -4.40 5.13
CA VAL A 75 2.00 -4.23 5.54
C VAL A 75 1.52 -2.80 5.29
N TRP A 76 2.35 -1.80 5.61
CA TRP A 76 2.05 -0.40 5.32
C TRP A 76 2.01 -0.15 3.82
N ALA A 77 3.03 -0.62 3.10
CA ALA A 77 3.15 -0.40 1.67
C ALA A 77 1.97 -0.99 0.89
N VAL A 78 1.53 -2.20 1.23
CA VAL A 78 0.36 -2.81 0.58
C VAL A 78 -0.96 -2.13 0.94
N ALA A 79 -1.06 -1.56 2.15
CA ALA A 79 -2.23 -0.78 2.53
C ALA A 79 -2.31 0.53 1.73
N VAL A 80 -1.18 1.21 1.55
CA VAL A 80 -1.08 2.43 0.72
C VAL A 80 -1.33 2.11 -0.75
N GLU A 81 -0.74 1.04 -1.28
CA GLU A 81 -0.96 0.59 -2.66
C GLU A 81 -2.46 0.35 -2.93
N GLY A 82 -3.11 -0.40 -2.06
CA GLY A 82 -4.55 -0.65 -2.13
C GLY A 82 -5.41 0.61 -2.00
N TYR A 83 -5.02 1.51 -1.11
CA TYR A 83 -5.68 2.80 -0.91
C TYR A 83 -5.60 3.69 -2.15
N MET A 84 -4.43 3.75 -2.78
CA MET A 84 -4.17 4.63 -3.93
C MET A 84 -4.77 4.08 -5.22
N MET A 85 -4.74 2.76 -5.42
CA MET A 85 -5.29 2.14 -6.63
C MET A 85 -6.79 1.92 -6.58
N ASP A 86 -7.34 1.61 -5.41
CA ASP A 86 -8.76 1.25 -5.22
C ASP A 86 -9.27 0.17 -6.21
N GLY A 87 -8.42 -0.80 -6.55
CA GLY A 87 -8.67 -1.75 -7.64
C GLY A 87 -9.72 -2.84 -7.33
N GLY A 88 -9.93 -3.16 -6.05
CA GLY A 88 -10.81 -4.24 -5.61
C GLY A 88 -10.16 -5.62 -5.63
N VAL A 89 -10.92 -6.63 -5.21
CA VAL A 89 -10.43 -7.99 -4.92
C VAL A 89 -9.87 -8.73 -6.14
N ASP A 90 -10.24 -8.31 -7.34
CA ASP A 90 -9.72 -8.87 -8.60
C ASP A 90 -8.23 -8.51 -8.81
N TYR A 91 -7.75 -7.47 -8.13
CA TYR A 91 -6.33 -7.08 -8.13
C TYR A 91 -5.60 -7.77 -6.99
N LYS A 92 -6.09 -7.64 -5.74
CA LYS A 92 -5.38 -8.16 -4.57
C LYS A 92 -6.36 -8.64 -3.52
N SER A 93 -6.03 -9.72 -2.81
CA SER A 93 -6.90 -10.25 -1.74
C SER A 93 -6.76 -9.47 -0.42
N SER A 94 -5.61 -8.86 -0.15
CA SER A 94 -5.36 -8.04 1.03
C SER A 94 -5.42 -6.56 0.68
N TYR A 95 -6.05 -5.74 1.54
CA TYR A 95 -6.21 -4.30 1.34
C TYR A 95 -6.59 -3.93 -0.11
N SER A 96 -7.56 -4.65 -0.66
CA SER A 96 -7.88 -4.59 -2.09
C SER A 96 -8.39 -3.25 -2.59
N SER A 97 -8.98 -2.46 -1.69
CA SER A 97 -9.66 -1.20 -1.99
C SER A 97 -9.66 -0.28 -0.78
N LEU A 98 -9.87 1.01 -1.02
CA LEU A 98 -10.06 2.01 0.01
C LEU A 98 -11.20 1.61 0.95
N GLN A 99 -12.31 1.13 0.40
CA GLN A 99 -13.47 0.72 1.19
C GLN A 99 -13.20 -0.52 2.05
N MET A 100 -12.41 -1.48 1.54
CA MET A 100 -11.99 -2.64 2.33
C MET A 100 -11.11 -2.21 3.50
N ILE A 101 -10.11 -1.35 3.26
CA ILE A 101 -9.22 -0.84 4.32
C ILE A 101 -10.07 -0.12 5.38
N LYS A 102 -10.99 0.74 4.96
CA LYS A 102 -11.88 1.48 5.88
C LYS A 102 -12.76 0.57 6.73
N ASN A 103 -13.23 -0.56 6.19
CA ASN A 103 -14.13 -1.46 6.89
C ASN A 103 -13.41 -2.46 7.78
N GLU A 104 -12.29 -3.01 7.32
CA GLU A 104 -11.59 -4.12 7.99
C GLU A 104 -10.44 -3.62 8.88
N HIS A 105 -9.88 -2.45 8.57
CA HIS A 105 -8.78 -1.84 9.32
C HIS A 105 -8.90 -0.31 9.36
N PRO A 106 -9.97 0.24 9.98
CA PRO A 106 -10.22 1.68 10.03
C PRO A 106 -9.04 2.48 10.63
N GLU A 107 -8.30 1.90 11.56
CA GLU A 107 -7.13 2.52 12.17
C GLU A 107 -5.98 2.71 11.16
N MET A 108 -5.79 1.74 10.27
CA MET A 108 -4.87 1.86 9.13
C MET A 108 -5.37 2.87 8.11
N TYR A 109 -6.67 2.90 7.83
CA TYR A 109 -7.27 3.92 6.96
C TYR A 109 -7.01 5.34 7.49
N ASP A 110 -7.21 5.56 8.79
CA ASP A 110 -6.98 6.85 9.43
C ASP A 110 -5.50 7.26 9.36
N LEU A 111 -4.57 6.32 9.57
CA LEU A 111 -3.14 6.58 9.41
C LEU A 111 -2.80 6.94 7.95
N THR A 112 -3.30 6.20 6.96
CA THR A 112 -3.06 6.44 5.53
C THR A 112 -3.58 7.80 5.08
N THR A 113 -4.81 8.15 5.46
CA THR A 113 -5.44 9.42 5.05
C THR A 113 -4.76 10.67 5.62
N ARG A 114 -3.93 10.54 6.66
CA ARG A 114 -3.10 11.63 7.18
C ARG A 114 -1.98 12.04 6.23
N TYR A 115 -1.47 11.11 5.41
CA TYR A 115 -0.31 11.32 4.55
C TYR A 115 -0.63 11.29 3.06
N PHE A 116 -1.74 10.68 2.67
CA PHE A 116 -2.14 10.52 1.27
C PHE A 116 -3.49 11.20 0.97
N PRO A 117 -3.69 11.68 -0.27
CA PRO A 117 -4.93 12.31 -0.66
C PRO A 117 -6.10 11.30 -0.69
N THR A 118 -7.29 11.75 -0.30
CA THR A 118 -8.52 10.94 -0.30
C THR A 118 -9.22 10.85 -1.66
N SER A 119 -8.78 11.65 -2.63
CA SER A 119 -9.25 11.56 -4.01
C SER A 119 -8.56 10.40 -4.72
N PRO A 120 -9.28 9.58 -5.53
CA PRO A 120 -8.69 8.51 -6.30
C PRO A 120 -7.53 9.00 -7.16
N ALA A 121 -6.41 8.27 -7.13
CA ALA A 121 -5.31 8.51 -8.04
C ALA A 121 -5.58 7.71 -9.31
N ASP A 122 -6.10 8.39 -10.33
CA ASP A 122 -6.33 7.79 -11.64
C ASP A 122 -4.98 7.56 -12.34
N TYR A 123 -4.39 6.40 -12.07
CA TYR A 123 -3.03 6.09 -12.48
C TYR A 123 -2.94 5.75 -13.97
N CYS A 124 -3.93 5.02 -14.50
CA CYS A 124 -4.00 4.62 -15.91
C CYS A 124 -4.99 5.52 -16.66
N GLN A 125 -4.72 6.83 -16.71
CA GLN A 125 -5.46 7.75 -17.56
C GLN A 125 -5.11 7.54 -19.03
N PHE A 126 -6.09 7.10 -19.84
CA PHE A 126 -6.06 7.19 -21.30
C PHE A 126 -7.27 7.97 -21.79
#